data_AF-A0A2X4TWK4-F1
#
_entry.id   AF-A0A2X4TWK4-F1
#
_cell.length_a   1.000
_cell.length_b   1.000
_cell.length_c   1.000
_cell.angle_alpha   90.00
_cell.angle_beta   90.00
_cell.angle_gamma   90.00
#
_symmetry.space_group_name_H-M   'P 1'
#
loop_
_entity.id
_entity.type
_entity.pdbx_description
1 polymer ?
#
loop_
_entity_poly.entity_id
_entity_poly.type
_entity_poly.pdbx_seq_one_letter_code
_entity_poly.pdbx_strand_id
1 'polypeptide(L)'
;MLAESAENWRAWWQRSRVQVISTDATDQQALDFALYQLRAMTPTHDERSSIAAKGLTGEGYKGHVFWDTEVFLLPFHLFTEPKIARSLLRYRWHNLPRAREKARRNGWQGALFPWESARSGEEETPEFAAINIRTGLRQKVASALAEHHLVADIAWAVVNYWHATGDMSFIAHEGMALLLETAKFWISRAVAVNNRLEIHDVIGPDEYTEHVNNNAFTSYMAYYNVEQALWFARFLNGSDEVFIRRAEYFLEHLWRPEVKQDGVLPQDDSFLSKPVIDLAKYKAKAGTQAILLDYSRAEVNEMQVIKQADVVMLTYMLPDQFSAQECLANLRFYEPRTIHDSSLSKSIHGIVAARCGETEQGYQFWRDGSQIDLGDNPHSCDDGIHAAATGAIWLGAIQGFAGVSVRHGELHLEPALPENWQNAGVSAALAR
;
A
#
# COMPACT_ATOMS: atom_id res chain seq x y z
N MET A 1 21.70 -19.68 24.56
CA MET A 1 21.60 -18.45 23.75
C MET A 1 21.94 -18.67 22.27
N LEU A 2 23.21 -18.85 21.84
CA LEU A 2 23.50 -19.04 20.40
C LEU A 2 22.84 -20.29 19.79
N ALA A 3 22.94 -21.45 20.44
CA ALA A 3 22.33 -22.69 19.95
C ALA A 3 20.80 -22.60 19.82
N GLU A 4 20.15 -21.95 20.79
CA GLU A 4 18.71 -21.71 20.81
C GLU A 4 18.28 -20.75 19.69
N SER A 5 19.02 -19.65 19.50
CA SER A 5 18.81 -18.74 18.37
C SER A 5 19.00 -19.44 17.02
N ALA A 6 20.04 -20.25 16.88
CA ALA A 6 20.31 -21.01 15.67
C ALA A 6 19.20 -22.02 15.34
N GLU A 7 18.67 -22.73 16.35
CA GLU A 7 17.53 -23.64 16.17
C GLU A 7 16.27 -22.89 15.73
N ASN A 8 15.99 -21.76 16.38
CA ASN A 8 14.85 -20.91 16.05
C ASN A 8 14.92 -20.33 14.62
N TRP A 9 16.11 -19.95 14.17
CA TRP A 9 16.33 -19.54 12.78
C TRP A 9 16.22 -20.70 11.81
N ARG A 10 16.81 -21.86 12.10
CA ARG A 10 16.73 -23.04 11.23
C ARG A 10 15.29 -23.49 11.00
N ALA A 11 14.51 -23.64 12.07
CA ALA A 11 13.11 -24.09 11.99
C ALA A 11 12.22 -23.11 11.21
N TRP A 12 12.52 -21.81 11.27
CA TRP A 12 11.80 -20.81 10.50
C TRP A 12 12.22 -20.78 9.03
N TRP A 13 13.52 -20.81 8.74
CA TRP A 13 14.00 -20.85 7.36
C TRP A 13 13.47 -22.07 6.60
N GLN A 14 13.34 -23.22 7.25
CA GLN A 14 12.74 -24.42 6.65
C GLN A 14 11.29 -24.24 6.20
N ARG A 15 10.51 -23.36 6.85
CA ARG A 15 9.07 -23.14 6.54
C ARG A 15 8.76 -21.88 5.74
N SER A 16 9.69 -20.92 5.71
CA SER A 16 9.42 -19.57 5.17
C SER A 16 10.29 -19.23 3.95
N ARG A 17 11.34 -20.00 3.66
CA ARG A 17 12.25 -19.67 2.56
C ARG A 17 11.58 -19.82 1.20
N VAL A 18 11.70 -18.77 0.39
CA VAL A 18 11.40 -18.79 -1.04
C VAL A 18 12.67 -19.17 -1.77
N GLN A 19 12.62 -20.20 -2.62
CA GLN A 19 13.77 -20.66 -3.39
C GLN A 19 13.58 -20.34 -4.87
N VAL A 20 14.57 -19.70 -5.49
CA VAL A 20 14.58 -19.44 -6.93
C VAL A 20 15.84 -20.04 -7.55
N ILE A 21 15.67 -20.78 -8.64
CA ILE A 21 16.78 -21.19 -9.49
C ILE A 21 16.96 -20.08 -10.52
N SER A 22 17.82 -19.12 -10.18
CA SER A 22 18.13 -17.98 -11.05
C SER A 22 19.50 -18.14 -11.71
N THR A 23 19.64 -17.54 -12.88
CA THR A 23 20.92 -17.30 -13.56
C THR A 23 21.79 -16.28 -12.81
N ASP A 24 21.20 -15.46 -11.94
CA ASP A 24 21.89 -14.53 -11.05
C ASP A 24 21.70 -14.94 -9.58
N ALA A 25 22.78 -15.35 -8.92
CA ALA A 25 22.75 -15.77 -7.52
C ALA A 25 22.32 -14.67 -6.55
N THR A 26 22.44 -13.39 -6.94
CA THR A 26 22.00 -12.26 -6.11
C THR A 26 20.48 -12.20 -5.96
N ASP A 27 19.71 -12.86 -6.82
CA ASP A 27 18.25 -12.96 -6.69
C ASP A 27 17.84 -13.74 -5.44
N GLN A 28 18.47 -14.89 -5.22
CA GLN A 28 18.23 -15.68 -4.01
C GLN A 28 18.69 -14.91 -2.76
N GLN A 29 19.82 -14.20 -2.85
CA GLN A 29 20.33 -13.36 -1.76
C GLN A 29 19.34 -12.23 -1.42
N ALA A 30 18.75 -11.58 -2.41
CA ALA A 30 17.74 -10.54 -2.21
C ALA A 30 16.49 -11.08 -1.49
N LEU A 31 16.02 -12.26 -1.87
CA LEU A 31 14.89 -12.92 -1.20
C LEU A 31 15.23 -13.32 0.23
N ASP A 32 16.42 -13.90 0.46
CA ASP A 32 16.87 -14.26 1.80
C ASP A 32 17.07 -13.00 2.68
N PHE A 33 17.59 -11.90 2.12
CA PHE A 33 17.66 -10.62 2.83
C PHE A 33 16.27 -10.11 3.22
N ALA A 34 15.33 -10.10 2.28
CA ALA A 34 13.97 -9.64 2.52
C ALA A 34 13.30 -10.44 3.64
N LEU A 35 13.40 -11.76 3.57
CA LEU A 35 12.86 -12.68 4.58
C LEU A 35 13.51 -12.46 5.95
N TYR A 36 14.83 -12.33 6.02
CA TYR A 36 15.53 -12.03 7.27
C TYR A 36 14.99 -10.75 7.91
N GLN A 37 14.90 -9.66 7.13
CA GLN A 37 14.46 -8.36 7.62
C GLN A 37 12.99 -8.38 8.02
N LEU A 38 12.10 -8.96 7.22
CA LEU A 38 10.67 -9.12 7.54
C LEU A 38 10.47 -9.82 8.88
N ARG A 39 11.24 -10.88 9.14
CA ARG A 39 11.19 -11.55 10.43
C ARG A 39 11.73 -10.67 11.56
N ALA A 40 12.88 -10.03 11.34
CA ALA A 40 13.58 -9.28 12.38
C ALA A 40 12.83 -8.01 12.81
N MET A 41 12.16 -7.33 11.87
CA MET A 41 11.46 -6.07 12.13
C MET A 41 10.06 -6.25 12.75
N THR A 42 9.53 -7.48 12.75
CA THR A 42 8.13 -7.73 13.12
C THR A 42 7.95 -7.92 14.62
N PRO A 43 7.17 -7.05 15.30
CA PRO A 43 6.91 -7.21 16.72
C PRO A 43 5.89 -8.32 16.98
N THR A 44 6.36 -9.47 17.47
CA THR A 44 5.50 -10.63 17.80
C THR A 44 5.13 -10.73 19.28
N HIS A 45 5.64 -9.81 20.11
CA HIS A 45 5.52 -9.86 21.57
C HIS A 45 4.32 -9.06 22.12
N ASP A 46 3.78 -8.08 21.36
CA ASP A 46 2.65 -7.25 21.77
C ASP A 46 1.85 -6.79 20.55
N GLU A 47 0.56 -7.13 20.51
CA GLU A 47 -0.39 -6.72 19.46
C GLU A 47 -0.78 -5.24 19.49
N ARG A 48 -0.25 -4.48 20.45
CA ARG A 48 -0.30 -3.01 20.47
C ARG A 48 0.90 -2.38 19.77
N SER A 49 1.76 -3.18 19.14
CA SER A 49 2.84 -2.75 18.27
C SER A 49 2.61 -3.23 16.84
N SER A 50 3.12 -2.47 15.88
CA SER A 50 3.10 -2.82 14.45
C SER A 50 4.45 -2.45 13.83
N ILE A 51 4.61 -2.70 12.53
CA ILE A 51 5.89 -2.52 11.85
C ILE A 51 6.03 -1.06 11.40
N ALA A 52 7.17 -0.45 11.72
CA ALA A 52 7.45 0.92 11.30
C ALA A 52 8.04 0.99 9.89
N ALA A 53 7.91 2.13 9.22
CA ALA A 53 8.42 2.34 7.85
C ALA A 53 9.93 2.06 7.68
N LYS A 54 10.71 2.18 8.77
CA LYS A 54 12.15 1.87 8.83
C LYS A 54 12.50 0.65 9.70
N GLY A 55 11.52 -0.19 10.01
CA GLY A 55 11.66 -1.26 10.99
C GLY A 55 12.16 -0.71 12.33
N LEU A 56 13.14 -1.38 12.94
CA LEU A 56 13.84 -0.90 14.14
C LEU A 56 15.34 -0.72 13.84
N THR A 57 15.65 -0.14 12.67
CA THR A 57 17.01 -0.09 12.12
C THR A 57 17.58 1.32 11.99
N GLY A 58 16.79 2.34 12.29
CA GLY A 58 17.20 3.74 12.24
C GLY A 58 16.10 4.67 12.75
N GLU A 59 16.38 5.96 12.80
CA GLU A 59 15.46 6.99 13.30
C GLU A 59 14.60 7.63 12.19
N GLY A 60 14.83 7.27 10.93
CA GLY A 60 13.99 7.68 9.81
C GLY A 60 12.53 7.33 10.07
N TYR A 61 11.64 8.28 9.79
CA TYR A 61 10.21 8.17 10.11
C TYR A 61 9.89 7.81 11.58
N LYS A 62 10.84 7.99 12.51
CA LYS A 62 10.63 7.99 13.97
C LYS A 62 9.98 6.72 14.54
N GLY A 63 10.09 5.60 13.85
CA GLY A 63 9.39 4.36 14.25
C GLY A 63 7.87 4.40 14.04
N HIS A 64 7.37 5.32 13.21
CA HIS A 64 5.95 5.45 12.91
C HIS A 64 5.49 4.38 11.91
N VAL A 65 4.22 3.99 12.06
CA VAL A 65 3.51 2.97 11.28
C VAL A 65 2.59 3.68 10.28
N PHE A 66 2.78 3.35 9.00
CA PHE A 66 2.05 3.91 7.86
C PHE A 66 1.19 2.82 7.19
N TRP A 67 0.56 3.14 6.06
CA TRP A 67 -0.13 2.17 5.18
C TRP A 67 0.80 1.05 4.67
N ASP A 68 2.12 1.31 4.68
CA ASP A 68 3.22 0.37 4.43
C ASP A 68 2.97 -1.00 5.06
N THR A 69 2.51 -1.03 6.31
CA THR A 69 2.29 -2.28 7.04
C THR A 69 1.17 -3.08 6.42
N GLU A 70 -0.02 -2.49 6.28
CA GLU A 70 -1.18 -3.23 5.78
C GLU A 70 -1.02 -3.69 4.33
N VAL A 71 -0.29 -2.93 3.52
CA VAL A 71 -0.25 -3.14 2.08
C VAL A 71 0.99 -3.89 1.62
N PHE A 72 2.15 -3.67 2.23
CA PHE A 72 3.44 -4.21 1.76
C PHE A 72 4.02 -5.30 2.68
N LEU A 73 3.69 -5.27 3.98
CA LEU A 73 4.30 -6.16 4.98
C LEU A 73 3.35 -7.25 5.47
N LEU A 74 2.09 -6.89 5.74
CA LEU A 74 1.07 -7.81 6.21
C LEU A 74 0.83 -8.97 5.23
N PRO A 75 0.81 -8.79 3.89
CA PRO A 75 0.57 -9.91 3.00
C PRO A 75 1.62 -11.01 3.15
N PHE A 76 2.90 -10.69 3.40
CA PHE A 76 3.91 -11.72 3.71
C PHE A 76 3.48 -12.58 4.91
N HIS A 77 3.07 -11.96 6.00
CA HIS A 77 2.59 -12.69 7.19
C HIS A 77 1.28 -13.42 6.94
N LEU A 78 0.43 -12.91 6.04
CA LEU A 78 -0.80 -13.58 5.69
C LEU A 78 -0.55 -14.97 5.09
N PHE A 79 0.47 -15.10 4.23
CA PHE A 79 0.80 -16.37 3.58
C PHE A 79 1.72 -17.28 4.39
N THR A 80 2.41 -16.74 5.40
CA THR A 80 3.43 -17.49 6.16
C THR A 80 3.07 -17.73 7.61
N GLU A 81 2.52 -16.73 8.31
CA GLU A 81 2.20 -16.77 9.74
C GLU A 81 0.92 -15.95 10.03
N PRO A 82 -0.29 -16.44 9.66
CA PRO A 82 -1.53 -15.64 9.72
C PRO A 82 -1.87 -15.05 11.11
N LYS A 83 -1.40 -15.68 12.19
CA LYS A 83 -1.55 -15.13 13.55
C LYS A 83 -0.84 -13.79 13.73
N ILE A 84 0.29 -13.58 13.05
CA ILE A 84 0.99 -12.29 13.04
C ILE A 84 0.18 -11.28 12.23
N ALA A 85 -0.31 -11.65 11.04
CA ALA A 85 -1.18 -10.77 10.25
C ALA A 85 -2.39 -10.30 11.07
N ARG A 86 -3.02 -11.20 11.84
CA ARG A 86 -4.07 -10.85 12.80
C ARG A 86 -3.59 -9.84 13.84
N SER A 87 -2.42 -10.06 14.43
CA SER A 87 -1.83 -9.14 15.43
C SER A 87 -1.61 -7.74 14.86
N LEU A 88 -1.12 -7.63 13.62
CA LEU A 88 -0.94 -6.34 12.94
C LEU A 88 -2.28 -5.61 12.70
N LEU A 89 -3.35 -6.33 12.36
CA LEU A 89 -4.69 -5.73 12.28
C LEU A 89 -5.25 -5.34 13.66
N ARG A 90 -4.95 -6.13 14.70
CA ARG A 90 -5.36 -5.82 16.07
C ARG A 90 -4.68 -4.56 16.59
N TYR A 91 -3.48 -4.21 16.14
CA TYR A 91 -2.90 -2.89 16.41
C TYR A 91 -3.81 -1.74 15.95
N ARG A 92 -4.38 -1.84 14.74
CA ARG A 92 -5.35 -0.85 14.24
C ARG A 92 -6.63 -0.87 15.06
N TRP A 93 -7.13 -2.06 15.42
CA TRP A 93 -8.32 -2.18 16.26
C TRP A 93 -8.14 -1.56 17.66
N HIS A 94 -7.00 -1.77 18.31
CA HIS A 94 -6.67 -1.15 19.62
C HIS A 94 -6.63 0.38 19.54
N ASN A 95 -6.24 0.94 18.39
CA ASN A 95 -6.18 2.38 18.16
C ASN A 95 -7.48 2.99 17.59
N LEU A 96 -8.51 2.16 17.34
CA LEU A 96 -9.80 2.61 16.81
C LEU A 96 -10.45 3.76 17.60
N PRO A 97 -10.39 3.81 18.96
CA PRO A 97 -10.91 4.96 19.72
C PRO A 97 -10.24 6.29 19.35
N ARG A 98 -8.93 6.28 19.06
CA ARG A 98 -8.18 7.49 18.68
C ARG A 98 -8.49 7.91 17.26
N ALA A 99 -8.64 6.95 16.34
CA ALA A 99 -9.08 7.21 14.98
C ALA A 99 -10.50 7.82 14.93
N ARG A 100 -11.42 7.37 15.80
CA ARG A 100 -12.75 7.97 15.95
C ARG A 100 -12.69 9.41 16.46
N GLU A 101 -11.84 9.67 17.44
CA GLU A 101 -11.64 11.03 17.96
C GLU A 101 -11.02 11.96 16.89
N LYS A 102 -10.06 11.47 16.09
CA LYS A 102 -9.51 12.23 14.96
C LYS A 102 -10.59 12.55 13.94
N ALA A 103 -11.43 11.59 13.54
CA ALA A 103 -12.56 11.84 12.63
C ALA A 103 -13.50 12.91 13.18
N ARG A 104 -13.92 12.75 14.45
CA ARG A 104 -14.83 13.69 15.13
C ARG A 104 -14.28 15.11 15.20
N ARG A 105 -12.98 15.27 15.51
CA ARG A 105 -12.31 16.59 15.54
C ARG A 105 -12.28 17.27 14.18
N ASN A 106 -12.24 16.50 13.11
CA ASN A 106 -12.29 17.00 11.73
C ASN A 106 -13.72 17.07 11.15
N GLY A 107 -14.75 16.85 11.98
CA GLY A 107 -16.15 16.96 11.56
C GLY A 107 -16.71 15.73 10.82
N TRP A 108 -15.98 14.62 10.79
CA TRP A 108 -16.40 13.36 10.17
C TRP A 108 -16.90 12.35 11.20
N GLN A 109 -17.61 11.34 10.71
CA GLN A 109 -18.05 10.17 11.49
C GLN A 109 -17.05 9.02 11.30
N GLY A 110 -17.26 7.92 12.02
CA GLY A 110 -16.46 6.71 11.84
C GLY A 110 -15.03 6.88 12.36
N ALA A 111 -14.07 6.24 11.69
CA ALA A 111 -12.66 6.23 12.07
C ALA A 111 -11.77 6.79 10.95
N LEU A 112 -11.05 7.87 11.27
CA LEU A 112 -9.97 8.41 10.47
C LEU A 112 -8.65 8.05 11.17
N PHE A 113 -7.96 7.04 10.65
CA PHE A 113 -6.66 6.66 11.20
C PHE A 113 -5.61 7.76 10.96
N PRO A 114 -4.62 7.90 11.86
CA PRO A 114 -3.52 8.82 11.64
C PRO A 114 -2.66 8.34 10.46
N TRP A 115 -2.17 9.26 9.64
CA TRP A 115 -1.27 8.94 8.53
C TRP A 115 0.03 8.32 9.08
N GLU A 116 0.58 8.94 10.12
CA GLU A 116 1.68 8.41 10.90
C GLU A 116 1.19 8.01 12.29
N SER A 117 1.18 6.70 12.55
CA SER A 117 0.71 6.14 13.82
C SER A 117 1.89 5.71 14.71
N ALA A 118 1.82 6.00 16.00
CA ALA A 118 2.78 5.46 16.98
C ALA A 118 2.05 4.80 18.16
N ARG A 119 2.62 4.90 19.37
CA ARG A 119 2.08 4.27 20.58
C ARG A 119 0.77 4.91 21.08
N SER A 120 0.61 6.21 20.87
CA SER A 120 -0.56 6.98 21.32
C SER A 120 -1.83 6.62 20.53
N GLY A 121 -1.66 6.20 19.27
CA GLY A 121 -2.71 6.08 18.26
C GLY A 121 -3.20 7.43 17.73
N GLU A 122 -2.61 8.54 18.17
CA GLU A 122 -2.89 9.89 17.67
C GLU A 122 -2.10 10.17 16.39
N GLU A 123 -2.40 11.30 15.74
CA GLU A 123 -1.65 11.74 14.56
C GLU A 123 -0.27 12.23 14.96
N GLU A 124 0.76 11.54 14.49
CA GLU A 124 2.17 11.86 14.77
C GLU A 124 2.90 12.43 13.54
N THR A 125 2.17 12.64 12.43
CA THR A 125 2.72 13.26 11.23
C THR A 125 3.22 14.66 11.59
N PRO A 126 4.48 15.00 11.29
CA PRO A 126 5.01 16.32 11.56
C PRO A 126 4.19 17.39 10.84
N GLU A 127 3.77 18.46 11.53
CA GLU A 127 3.02 19.56 10.89
C GLU A 127 3.82 20.20 9.74
N PHE A 128 5.14 20.19 9.83
CA PHE A 128 6.03 20.82 8.87
C PHE A 128 7.18 19.90 8.47
N ALA A 129 7.48 19.89 7.17
CA ALA A 129 8.63 19.23 6.59
C ALA A 129 9.94 19.92 7.01
N ALA A 130 11.05 19.39 6.50
CA ALA A 130 12.36 20.01 6.63
C ALA A 130 12.35 21.44 6.06
N ILE A 131 13.23 22.28 6.59
CA ILE A 131 13.39 23.66 6.10
C ILE A 131 13.92 23.65 4.67
N ASN A 132 13.28 24.40 3.79
CA ASN A 132 13.85 24.66 2.47
C ASN A 132 15.08 25.57 2.65
N ILE A 133 16.27 25.05 2.38
CA ILE A 133 17.53 25.77 2.62
C ILE A 133 17.71 27.03 1.74
N ARG A 134 16.98 27.12 0.63
CA ARG A 134 17.03 28.29 -0.27
C ARG A 134 16.10 29.41 0.21
N THR A 135 14.90 29.06 0.67
CA THR A 135 13.87 30.05 1.06
C THR A 135 13.82 30.33 2.56
N GLY A 136 14.38 29.45 3.39
CA GLY A 136 14.28 29.50 4.85
C GLY A 136 12.89 29.17 5.40
N LEU A 137 11.95 28.74 4.55
CA LEU A 137 10.58 28.41 4.94
C LEU A 137 10.43 26.90 5.10
N ARG A 138 9.60 26.50 6.08
CA ARG A 138 9.16 25.11 6.20
C ARG A 138 7.84 24.94 5.47
N GLN A 139 7.73 23.88 4.68
CA GLN A 139 6.47 23.52 4.04
C GLN A 139 5.59 22.75 5.03
N LYS A 140 4.29 23.06 5.05
CA LYS A 140 3.32 22.29 5.83
C LYS A 140 3.15 20.92 5.19
N VAL A 141 3.18 19.85 5.99
CA VAL A 141 2.90 18.49 5.50
C VAL A 141 1.39 18.33 5.37
N ALA A 142 0.93 18.01 4.17
CA ALA A 142 -0.50 17.88 3.87
C ALA A 142 -1.04 16.45 4.07
N SER A 143 -0.18 15.44 4.18
CA SER A 143 -0.59 14.02 4.26
C SER A 143 -1.57 13.75 5.39
N ALA A 144 -1.27 14.23 6.62
CA ALA A 144 -2.19 14.08 7.76
C ALA A 144 -3.57 14.72 7.58
N LEU A 145 -3.68 15.71 6.67
CA LEU A 145 -4.88 16.49 6.40
C LEU A 145 -5.72 15.93 5.25
N ALA A 146 -5.09 15.26 4.29
CA ALA A 146 -5.73 14.94 3.00
C ALA A 146 -5.42 13.53 2.46
N GLU A 147 -4.40 12.83 2.97
CA GLU A 147 -4.03 11.47 2.52
C GLU A 147 -4.82 10.42 3.28
N HIS A 148 -6.13 10.39 3.00
CA HIS A 148 -7.10 9.62 3.77
C HIS A 148 -7.24 8.17 3.29
N HIS A 149 -6.59 7.78 2.20
CA HIS A 149 -6.75 6.46 1.60
C HIS A 149 -6.32 5.30 2.55
N LEU A 150 -5.42 5.56 3.50
CA LEU A 150 -5.05 4.63 4.59
C LEU A 150 -6.29 3.98 5.26
N VAL A 151 -7.38 4.74 5.39
CA VAL A 151 -8.62 4.25 5.98
C VAL A 151 -9.23 3.09 5.18
N ALA A 152 -9.18 3.16 3.86
CA ALA A 152 -9.61 2.07 2.98
C ALA A 152 -8.56 0.97 2.86
N ASP A 153 -7.27 1.29 2.97
CA ASP A 153 -6.18 0.29 2.92
C ASP A 153 -6.26 -0.69 4.10
N ILE A 154 -6.59 -0.18 5.30
CA ILE A 154 -6.84 -1.01 6.48
C ILE A 154 -8.03 -1.94 6.24
N ALA A 155 -9.12 -1.44 5.65
CA ALA A 155 -10.27 -2.26 5.31
C ALA A 155 -9.91 -3.36 4.29
N TRP A 156 -9.12 -3.02 3.27
CA TRP A 156 -8.60 -3.98 2.30
C TRP A 156 -7.75 -5.08 2.95
N ALA A 157 -6.87 -4.73 3.89
CA ALA A 157 -6.09 -5.72 4.62
C ALA A 157 -6.96 -6.64 5.51
N VAL A 158 -8.02 -6.11 6.13
CA VAL A 158 -9.00 -6.91 6.90
C VAL A 158 -9.73 -7.92 6.00
N VAL A 159 -10.18 -7.48 4.82
CA VAL A 159 -10.91 -8.34 3.88
C VAL A 159 -9.99 -9.42 3.30
N ASN A 160 -8.75 -9.08 2.94
CA ASN A 160 -7.76 -10.05 2.50
C ASN A 160 -7.39 -11.05 3.59
N TYR A 161 -7.26 -10.61 4.84
CA TYR A 161 -7.06 -11.49 5.97
C TYR A 161 -8.19 -12.51 6.10
N TRP A 162 -9.43 -12.04 6.02
CA TRP A 162 -10.60 -12.91 6.03
C TRP A 162 -10.61 -13.91 4.86
N HIS A 163 -10.38 -13.44 3.63
CA HIS A 163 -10.37 -14.31 2.45
C HIS A 163 -9.31 -15.43 2.55
N ALA A 164 -8.13 -15.13 3.09
CA ALA A 164 -7.08 -16.14 3.19
C ALA A 164 -7.22 -17.09 4.39
N THR A 165 -7.95 -16.71 5.44
CA THR A 165 -7.97 -17.49 6.71
C THR A 165 -9.33 -18.04 7.11
N GLY A 166 -10.42 -17.41 6.67
CA GLY A 166 -11.75 -17.72 7.18
C GLY A 166 -11.91 -17.54 8.70
N ASP A 167 -11.07 -16.72 9.37
CA ASP A 167 -11.13 -16.51 10.83
C ASP A 167 -12.41 -15.75 11.23
N MET A 168 -13.47 -16.54 11.50
CA MET A 168 -14.79 -16.00 11.86
C MET A 168 -14.76 -15.30 13.22
N SER A 169 -13.86 -15.72 14.11
CA SER A 169 -13.73 -15.10 15.43
C SER A 169 -13.22 -13.68 15.30
N PHE A 170 -12.21 -13.45 14.45
CA PHE A 170 -11.68 -12.12 14.19
C PHE A 170 -12.71 -11.25 13.44
N ILE A 171 -13.30 -11.76 12.37
CA ILE A 171 -14.17 -10.93 11.52
C ILE A 171 -15.44 -10.50 12.25
N ALA A 172 -16.03 -11.36 13.10
CA ALA A 172 -17.24 -11.05 13.84
C ALA A 172 -17.06 -10.00 14.95
N HIS A 173 -15.81 -9.73 15.36
CA HIS A 173 -15.50 -8.78 16.43
C HIS A 173 -14.64 -7.63 15.89
N GLU A 174 -13.32 -7.84 15.81
CA GLU A 174 -12.37 -6.78 15.47
C GLU A 174 -12.50 -6.34 14.00
N GLY A 175 -12.65 -7.29 13.09
CA GLY A 175 -12.75 -7.02 11.66
C GLY A 175 -14.01 -6.21 11.31
N MET A 176 -15.18 -6.62 11.79
CA MET A 176 -16.43 -5.87 11.59
C MET A 176 -16.34 -4.45 12.15
N ALA A 177 -15.76 -4.28 13.34
CA ALA A 177 -15.59 -2.95 13.92
C ALA A 177 -14.71 -2.04 13.04
N LEU A 178 -13.61 -2.57 12.50
CA LEU A 178 -12.76 -1.83 11.56
C LEU A 178 -13.50 -1.49 10.26
N LEU A 179 -14.19 -2.45 9.64
CA LEU A 179 -14.91 -2.24 8.38
C LEU A 179 -16.03 -1.21 8.53
N LEU A 180 -16.89 -1.35 9.54
CA LEU A 180 -18.01 -0.43 9.74
C LEU A 180 -17.55 1.00 10.06
N GLU A 181 -16.53 1.16 10.89
CA GLU A 181 -16.06 2.50 11.29
C GLU A 181 -15.32 3.20 10.16
N THR A 182 -14.53 2.48 9.38
CA THR A 182 -13.85 3.05 8.21
C THR A 182 -14.84 3.36 7.07
N ALA A 183 -15.88 2.53 6.87
CA ALA A 183 -16.97 2.83 5.94
C ALA A 183 -17.80 4.07 6.37
N LYS A 184 -18.13 4.20 7.67
CA LYS A 184 -18.80 5.40 8.21
C LYS A 184 -17.99 6.68 7.95
N PHE A 185 -16.67 6.59 8.01
CA PHE A 185 -15.79 7.71 7.65
C PHE A 185 -16.00 8.10 6.19
N TRP A 186 -15.86 7.18 5.24
CA TRP A 186 -16.03 7.47 3.82
C TRP A 186 -17.41 8.04 3.48
N ILE A 187 -18.47 7.45 4.03
CA ILE A 187 -19.85 7.95 3.87
C ILE A 187 -19.99 9.39 4.37
N SER A 188 -19.31 9.76 5.46
CA SER A 188 -19.34 11.13 5.99
C SER A 188 -18.35 12.09 5.34
N ARG A 189 -17.30 11.57 4.68
CA ARG A 189 -16.24 12.33 4.04
C ARG A 189 -16.61 12.80 2.64
N ALA A 190 -17.50 12.07 1.97
CA ALA A 190 -18.00 12.45 0.66
C ALA A 190 -18.92 13.68 0.73
N VAL A 191 -18.88 14.48 -0.32
CA VAL A 191 -19.66 15.71 -0.48
C VAL A 191 -20.68 15.53 -1.60
N ALA A 192 -21.88 16.07 -1.42
CA ALA A 192 -22.91 16.03 -2.45
C ALA A 192 -22.68 17.14 -3.49
N VAL A 193 -22.58 16.76 -4.77
CA VAL A 193 -22.37 17.65 -5.91
C VAL A 193 -23.31 17.20 -7.03
N ASN A 194 -24.20 18.07 -7.51
CA ASN A 194 -25.05 17.79 -8.69
C ASN A 194 -25.69 16.38 -8.72
N ASN A 195 -26.33 15.96 -7.62
CA ASN A 195 -26.98 14.65 -7.42
C ASN A 195 -26.04 13.42 -7.38
N ARG A 196 -24.73 13.61 -7.23
CA ARG A 196 -23.77 12.54 -6.96
C ARG A 196 -22.96 12.87 -5.70
N LEU A 197 -22.23 11.88 -5.20
CA LEU A 197 -21.28 12.04 -4.12
C LEU A 197 -19.87 12.08 -4.71
N GLU A 198 -19.03 12.97 -4.20
CA GLU A 198 -17.65 13.15 -4.64
C GLU A 198 -16.70 13.17 -3.43
N ILE A 199 -15.42 12.89 -3.66
CA ILE A 199 -14.39 12.98 -2.62
C ILE A 199 -13.42 14.08 -3.04
N HIS A 200 -13.56 15.25 -2.42
CA HIS A 200 -12.76 16.45 -2.73
C HIS A 200 -11.59 16.61 -1.79
N ASP A 201 -10.59 17.37 -2.23
CA ASP A 201 -9.45 17.81 -1.41
C ASP A 201 -8.71 16.65 -0.73
N VAL A 202 -8.14 15.77 -1.54
CA VAL A 202 -7.41 14.58 -1.10
C VAL A 202 -6.00 14.52 -1.71
N ILE A 203 -5.17 13.69 -1.08
CA ILE A 203 -3.89 13.21 -1.60
C ILE A 203 -4.06 11.70 -1.82
N GLY A 204 -3.76 11.23 -3.03
CA GLY A 204 -3.64 9.79 -3.32
C GLY A 204 -2.24 9.29 -2.99
N PRO A 205 -1.91 8.02 -3.29
CA PRO A 205 -0.56 7.51 -3.12
C PRO A 205 0.53 8.37 -3.79
N ASP A 206 0.20 9.09 -4.87
CA ASP A 206 1.07 10.12 -5.42
C ASP A 206 1.08 11.41 -4.57
N GLU A 207 1.95 11.45 -3.57
CA GLU A 207 2.11 12.62 -2.67
C GLU A 207 2.62 13.90 -3.35
N TYR A 208 2.97 13.89 -4.64
CA TYR A 208 3.24 15.13 -5.38
C TYR A 208 1.98 15.79 -5.93
N THR A 209 0.89 15.04 -6.00
CA THR A 209 -0.42 15.53 -6.39
C THR A 209 -1.26 15.78 -5.14
N GLU A 210 -1.28 17.04 -4.69
CA GLU A 210 -1.96 17.47 -3.46
C GLU A 210 -3.27 18.21 -3.75
N HIS A 211 -4.23 18.10 -2.83
CA HIS A 211 -5.50 18.86 -2.85
C HIS A 211 -6.33 18.64 -4.12
N VAL A 212 -6.34 17.41 -4.65
CA VAL A 212 -7.10 17.05 -5.84
C VAL A 212 -8.48 16.49 -5.50
N ASN A 213 -9.38 16.53 -6.48
CA ASN A 213 -10.70 15.95 -6.36
C ASN A 213 -10.77 14.62 -7.09
N ASN A 214 -11.52 13.69 -6.50
CA ASN A 214 -11.88 12.42 -7.10
C ASN A 214 -10.67 11.60 -7.57
N ASN A 215 -9.59 11.59 -6.76
CA ASN A 215 -8.44 10.72 -7.01
C ASN A 215 -8.91 9.27 -7.19
N ALA A 216 -8.54 8.63 -8.29
CA ALA A 216 -9.05 7.33 -8.70
C ALA A 216 -8.77 6.26 -7.65
N PHE A 217 -7.54 6.18 -7.14
CA PHE A 217 -7.18 5.24 -6.08
C PHE A 217 -8.10 5.42 -4.86
N THR A 218 -8.19 6.66 -4.35
CA THR A 218 -8.98 6.99 -3.16
C THR A 218 -10.47 6.69 -3.36
N SER A 219 -11.07 7.10 -4.48
CA SER A 219 -12.49 6.90 -4.74
C SER A 219 -12.86 5.43 -4.93
N TYR A 220 -12.03 4.66 -5.62
CA TYR A 220 -12.26 3.21 -5.77
C TYR A 220 -12.07 2.47 -4.44
N MET A 221 -11.05 2.82 -3.66
CA MET A 221 -10.79 2.19 -2.37
C MET A 221 -11.86 2.55 -1.33
N ALA A 222 -12.38 3.78 -1.34
CA ALA A 222 -13.52 4.19 -0.53
C ALA A 222 -14.78 3.42 -0.88
N TYR A 223 -15.08 3.27 -2.18
CA TYR A 223 -16.17 2.42 -2.67
C TYR A 223 -16.01 0.98 -2.17
N TYR A 224 -14.84 0.39 -2.39
CA TYR A 224 -14.53 -0.97 -1.98
C TYR A 224 -14.75 -1.17 -0.48
N ASN A 225 -14.26 -0.26 0.37
CA ASN A 225 -14.47 -0.34 1.80
C ASN A 225 -15.98 -0.36 2.17
N VAL A 226 -16.75 0.59 1.65
CA VAL A 226 -18.19 0.67 1.94
C VAL A 226 -18.94 -0.55 1.42
N GLU A 227 -18.57 -1.06 0.25
CA GLU A 227 -19.15 -2.28 -0.33
C GLU A 227 -18.88 -3.51 0.55
N GLN A 228 -17.63 -3.70 0.98
CA GLN A 228 -17.26 -4.82 1.84
C GLN A 228 -17.91 -4.70 3.21
N ALA A 229 -17.91 -3.51 3.82
CA ALA A 229 -18.59 -3.27 5.08
C ALA A 229 -20.10 -3.56 5.01
N LEU A 230 -20.77 -3.19 3.91
CA LEU A 230 -22.17 -3.51 3.67
C LEU A 230 -22.40 -5.01 3.49
N TRP A 231 -21.51 -5.69 2.77
CA TRP A 231 -21.57 -7.13 2.58
C TRP A 231 -21.46 -7.87 3.93
N PHE A 232 -20.44 -7.55 4.74
CA PHE A 232 -20.25 -8.16 6.06
C PHE A 232 -21.39 -7.82 7.03
N ALA A 233 -21.86 -6.58 7.03
CA ALA A 233 -23.01 -6.14 7.80
C ALA A 233 -24.24 -7.04 7.60
N ARG A 234 -24.55 -7.35 6.33
CA ARG A 234 -25.64 -8.26 5.96
C ARG A 234 -25.31 -9.71 6.28
N PHE A 235 -24.09 -10.15 5.98
CA PHE A 235 -23.66 -11.53 6.21
C PHE A 235 -23.72 -11.94 7.70
N LEU A 236 -23.35 -11.03 8.61
CA LEU A 236 -23.32 -11.29 10.05
C LEU A 236 -24.56 -10.78 10.79
N ASN A 237 -25.53 -10.16 10.11
CA ASN A 237 -26.64 -9.43 10.72
C ASN A 237 -26.17 -8.40 11.77
N GLY A 238 -25.05 -7.71 11.48
CA GLY A 238 -24.25 -6.98 12.46
C GLY A 238 -24.45 -5.46 12.50
N SER A 239 -25.27 -4.87 11.63
CA SER A 239 -25.45 -3.41 11.57
C SER A 239 -26.92 -2.99 11.60
N ASP A 240 -27.18 -1.75 12.01
CA ASP A 240 -28.52 -1.16 11.92
C ASP A 240 -28.93 -0.83 10.47
N GLU A 241 -30.23 -0.67 10.24
CA GLU A 241 -30.78 -0.30 8.93
C GLU A 241 -30.32 1.09 8.44
N VAL A 242 -29.90 1.98 9.35
CA VAL A 242 -29.45 3.33 8.99
C VAL A 242 -28.12 3.26 8.26
N PHE A 243 -27.19 2.45 8.76
CA PHE A 243 -25.93 2.20 8.08
C PHE A 243 -26.17 1.58 6.71
N ILE A 244 -27.01 0.53 6.62
CA ILE A 244 -27.31 -0.15 5.35
C ILE A 244 -27.82 0.83 4.31
N ARG A 245 -28.84 1.64 4.63
CA ARG A 245 -29.39 2.64 3.69
C ARG A 245 -28.36 3.69 3.25
N ARG A 246 -27.50 4.15 4.18
CA ARG A 246 -26.46 5.13 3.86
C ARG A 246 -25.36 4.54 2.99
N ALA A 247 -24.98 3.28 3.23
CA ALA A 247 -24.00 2.57 2.43
C ALA A 247 -24.53 2.30 1.02
N GLU A 248 -25.78 1.83 0.89
CA GLU A 248 -26.46 1.66 -0.41
C GLU A 248 -26.49 2.97 -1.20
N TYR A 249 -26.93 4.07 -0.55
CA TYR A 249 -26.94 5.39 -1.16
C TYR A 249 -25.54 5.82 -1.60
N PHE A 250 -24.53 5.60 -0.75
CA PHE A 250 -23.14 5.94 -1.08
C PHE A 250 -22.64 5.19 -2.31
N LEU A 251 -22.86 3.87 -2.37
CA LEU A 251 -22.42 3.04 -3.49
C LEU A 251 -23.13 3.39 -4.80
N GLU A 252 -24.41 3.75 -4.74
CA GLU A 252 -25.17 4.16 -5.92
C GLU A 252 -24.74 5.54 -6.45
N HIS A 253 -24.31 6.45 -5.58
CA HIS A 253 -24.11 7.86 -5.94
C HIS A 253 -22.64 8.29 -5.97
N LEU A 254 -21.69 7.50 -5.47
CA LEU A 254 -20.27 7.89 -5.48
C LEU A 254 -19.72 7.96 -6.91
N TRP A 255 -19.22 9.13 -7.26
CA TRP A 255 -18.44 9.36 -8.47
C TRP A 255 -17.08 8.68 -8.36
N ARG A 256 -16.74 7.90 -9.39
CA ARG A 256 -15.41 7.35 -9.61
C ARG A 256 -14.97 7.73 -11.02
N PRO A 257 -13.70 8.10 -11.24
CA PRO A 257 -13.18 8.29 -12.59
C PRO A 257 -13.45 7.04 -13.44
N GLU A 258 -13.79 7.23 -14.70
CA GLU A 258 -14.05 6.14 -15.64
C GLU A 258 -12.86 5.96 -16.58
N VAL A 259 -12.59 4.70 -16.94
CA VAL A 259 -11.58 4.34 -17.93
C VAL A 259 -11.93 4.97 -19.28
N LYS A 260 -10.96 5.64 -19.91
CA LYS A 260 -11.12 6.26 -21.23
C LYS A 260 -11.05 5.21 -22.34
N GLN A 261 -11.40 5.61 -23.57
CA GLN A 261 -11.42 4.71 -24.73
C GLN A 261 -10.06 4.06 -25.05
N ASP A 262 -8.96 4.70 -24.63
CA ASP A 262 -7.59 4.20 -24.79
C ASP A 262 -7.15 3.26 -23.64
N GLY A 263 -8.05 2.94 -22.70
CA GLY A 263 -7.78 2.10 -21.54
C GLY A 263 -7.16 2.84 -20.35
N VAL A 264 -6.92 4.15 -20.45
CA VAL A 264 -6.31 4.94 -19.36
C VAL A 264 -7.39 5.43 -18.40
N LEU A 265 -7.22 5.13 -17.10
CA LEU A 265 -8.03 5.67 -16.02
C LEU A 265 -7.43 7.01 -15.57
N PRO A 266 -8.16 8.14 -15.59
CA PRO A 266 -7.64 9.41 -15.08
C PRO A 266 -7.29 9.32 -13.58
N GLN A 267 -6.10 9.77 -13.18
CA GLN A 267 -5.66 9.76 -11.78
C GLN A 267 -6.55 10.64 -10.88
N ASP A 268 -7.00 11.78 -11.40
CA ASP A 268 -7.93 12.71 -10.75
C ASP A 268 -8.63 13.56 -11.83
N ASP A 269 -9.51 14.48 -11.41
CA ASP A 269 -10.28 15.33 -12.32
C ASP A 269 -9.42 16.25 -13.23
N SER A 270 -8.18 16.53 -12.83
CA SER A 270 -7.30 17.51 -13.47
C SER A 270 -6.07 16.90 -14.16
N PHE A 271 -5.56 15.76 -13.69
CA PHE A 271 -4.24 15.23 -14.04
C PHE A 271 -3.94 15.20 -15.54
N LEU A 272 -4.87 14.65 -16.35
CA LEU A 272 -4.67 14.50 -17.79
C LEU A 272 -4.57 15.82 -18.54
N SER A 273 -5.01 16.94 -17.94
CA SER A 273 -4.91 18.27 -18.54
C SER A 273 -3.58 18.98 -18.22
N LYS A 274 -2.83 18.49 -17.21
CA LYS A 274 -1.59 19.11 -16.75
C LYS A 274 -0.47 18.94 -17.81
N PRO A 275 0.47 19.89 -17.92
CA PRO A 275 1.62 19.77 -18.81
C PRO A 275 2.50 18.54 -18.49
N VAL A 276 3.01 17.92 -19.54
CA VAL A 276 4.06 16.89 -19.48
C VAL A 276 5.42 17.56 -19.58
N ILE A 277 6.37 17.14 -18.76
CA ILE A 277 7.76 17.60 -18.81
C ILE A 277 8.72 16.44 -19.08
N ASP A 278 9.96 16.74 -19.44
CA ASP A 278 11.02 15.73 -19.54
C ASP A 278 11.48 15.31 -18.13
N LEU A 279 11.24 14.05 -17.80
CA LEU A 279 11.56 13.45 -16.50
C LEU A 279 12.86 12.65 -16.49
N ALA A 280 13.56 12.52 -17.62
CA ALA A 280 14.71 11.62 -17.75
C ALA A 280 15.79 11.88 -16.69
N LYS A 281 16.12 13.16 -16.43
CA LYS A 281 17.12 13.53 -15.41
C LYS A 281 16.68 13.25 -13.97
N TYR A 282 15.38 13.22 -13.69
CA TYR A 282 14.83 12.94 -12.36
C TYR A 282 14.71 11.44 -12.14
N LYS A 283 14.26 10.68 -13.15
CA LYS A 283 14.24 9.19 -13.12
C LYS A 283 15.64 8.62 -12.89
N ALA A 284 16.68 9.22 -13.47
CA ALA A 284 18.08 8.83 -13.26
C ALA A 284 18.58 9.05 -11.82
N LYS A 285 17.85 9.82 -11.00
CA LYS A 285 18.15 10.11 -9.59
C LYS A 285 16.98 9.73 -8.68
N ALA A 286 16.21 8.72 -9.07
CA ALA A 286 15.05 8.24 -8.31
C ALA A 286 15.40 8.00 -6.83
N GLY A 287 14.51 8.45 -5.94
CA GLY A 287 14.64 8.32 -4.49
C GLY A 287 15.34 9.50 -3.81
N THR A 288 15.82 10.48 -4.58
CA THR A 288 16.51 11.67 -4.05
C THR A 288 15.64 12.91 -4.00
N GLN A 289 14.41 12.85 -4.54
CA GLN A 289 13.52 14.01 -4.66
C GLN A 289 14.15 15.17 -5.44
N ALA A 290 15.03 14.85 -6.40
CA ALA A 290 15.81 15.84 -7.16
C ALA A 290 14.93 16.86 -7.90
N ILE A 291 13.68 16.51 -8.23
CA ILE A 291 12.74 17.45 -8.86
C ILE A 291 12.43 18.65 -7.97
N LEU A 292 12.40 18.46 -6.65
CA LEU A 292 12.11 19.52 -5.68
C LEU A 292 13.25 20.53 -5.50
N LEU A 293 14.38 20.30 -6.17
CA LEU A 293 15.48 21.26 -6.27
C LEU A 293 15.30 22.25 -7.43
N ASP A 294 14.51 21.88 -8.43
CA ASP A 294 14.23 22.67 -9.63
C ASP A 294 12.83 23.29 -9.60
N TYR A 295 11.85 22.60 -8.99
CA TYR A 295 10.46 23.02 -8.88
C TYR A 295 9.99 23.01 -7.43
N SER A 296 9.12 23.93 -7.07
CA SER A 296 8.38 23.84 -5.81
C SER A 296 7.33 22.72 -5.88
N ARG A 297 6.89 22.20 -4.73
CA ARG A 297 5.78 21.23 -4.68
C ARG A 297 4.51 21.74 -5.38
N ALA A 298 4.21 23.03 -5.24
CA ALA A 298 3.06 23.64 -5.92
C ALA A 298 3.19 23.59 -7.45
N GLU A 299 4.40 23.80 -7.99
CA GLU A 299 4.64 23.66 -9.43
C GLU A 299 4.57 22.20 -9.88
N VAL A 300 5.13 21.26 -9.10
CA VAL A 300 5.04 19.82 -9.42
C VAL A 300 3.58 19.34 -9.41
N ASN A 301 2.76 19.82 -8.48
CA ASN A 301 1.34 19.51 -8.41
C ASN A 301 0.58 19.92 -9.69
N GLU A 302 1.06 20.92 -10.42
CA GLU A 302 0.48 21.39 -11.69
C GLU A 302 1.09 20.69 -12.92
N MET A 303 1.79 19.56 -12.75
CA MET A 303 2.43 18.80 -13.83
C MET A 303 2.05 17.31 -13.77
N GLN A 304 2.25 16.60 -14.89
CA GLN A 304 2.13 15.14 -14.92
C GLN A 304 3.40 14.47 -14.38
N VAL A 305 3.70 14.69 -13.10
CA VAL A 305 4.83 14.09 -12.40
C VAL A 305 4.34 13.32 -11.19
N ILE A 306 4.73 12.04 -11.12
CA ILE A 306 4.21 11.11 -10.14
C ILE A 306 5.35 10.61 -9.26
N LYS A 307 5.19 10.71 -7.94
CA LYS A 307 6.16 10.21 -6.95
C LYS A 307 6.25 8.68 -6.98
N GLN A 308 5.10 8.02 -6.96
CA GLN A 308 4.96 6.56 -6.82
C GLN A 308 3.68 6.02 -7.45
N ALA A 309 3.51 4.70 -7.49
CA ALA A 309 2.31 4.10 -8.07
C ALA A 309 1.02 4.63 -7.39
N ASP A 310 0.09 5.18 -8.18
CA ASP A 310 -1.25 5.63 -7.76
C ASP A 310 -2.34 4.84 -8.50
N VAL A 311 -2.61 5.16 -9.78
CA VAL A 311 -3.51 4.34 -10.61
C VAL A 311 -2.95 2.92 -10.81
N VAL A 312 -1.64 2.79 -10.99
CA VAL A 312 -0.99 1.46 -11.05
C VAL A 312 -1.16 0.72 -9.72
N MET A 313 -1.15 1.42 -8.58
CA MET A 313 -1.41 0.83 -7.28
C MET A 313 -2.85 0.33 -7.15
N LEU A 314 -3.82 1.07 -7.70
CA LEU A 314 -5.21 0.65 -7.75
C LEU A 314 -5.37 -0.67 -8.53
N THR A 315 -4.69 -0.80 -9.68
CA THR A 315 -4.72 -2.05 -10.47
C THR A 315 -4.03 -3.22 -9.76
N TYR A 316 -3.09 -2.95 -8.85
CA TYR A 316 -2.47 -3.98 -8.01
C TYR A 316 -3.41 -4.46 -6.89
N MET A 317 -4.07 -3.51 -6.19
CA MET A 317 -4.89 -3.79 -5.01
C MET A 317 -6.28 -4.34 -5.37
N LEU A 318 -6.88 -3.87 -6.47
CA LEU A 318 -8.19 -4.29 -6.95
C LEU A 318 -8.11 -4.80 -8.40
N PRO A 319 -7.34 -5.87 -8.67
CA PRO A 319 -7.08 -6.33 -10.04
C PRO A 319 -8.34 -6.77 -10.76
N ASP A 320 -9.36 -7.30 -10.06
CA ASP A 320 -10.60 -7.77 -10.67
C ASP A 320 -11.53 -6.62 -11.13
N GLN A 321 -11.18 -5.35 -10.84
CA GLN A 321 -11.91 -4.18 -11.34
C GLN A 321 -11.47 -3.76 -12.75
N PHE A 322 -10.39 -4.34 -13.27
CA PHE A 322 -9.80 -3.95 -14.54
C PHE A 322 -9.45 -5.19 -15.37
N SER A 323 -9.63 -5.09 -16.67
CA SER A 323 -9.10 -6.09 -17.60
C SER A 323 -7.58 -6.01 -17.67
N ALA A 324 -6.93 -7.11 -18.07
CA ALA A 324 -5.47 -7.12 -18.29
C ALA A 324 -5.01 -6.04 -19.30
N GLN A 325 -5.86 -5.71 -20.28
CA GLN A 325 -5.58 -4.65 -21.25
C GLN A 325 -5.60 -3.26 -20.61
N GLU A 326 -6.56 -2.98 -19.72
CA GLU A 326 -6.64 -1.73 -18.97
C GLU A 326 -5.48 -1.61 -17.98
N CYS A 327 -5.12 -2.69 -17.27
CA CYS A 327 -3.93 -2.71 -16.40
C CYS A 327 -2.66 -2.34 -17.18
N LEU A 328 -2.47 -2.95 -18.36
CA LEU A 328 -1.31 -2.69 -19.21
C LEU A 328 -1.32 -1.26 -19.80
N ALA A 329 -2.50 -0.76 -20.21
CA ALA A 329 -2.65 0.61 -20.72
C ALA A 329 -2.29 1.63 -19.64
N ASN A 330 -2.79 1.44 -18.41
CA ASN A 330 -2.45 2.29 -17.27
C ASN A 330 -0.96 2.20 -16.92
N LEU A 331 -0.37 1.00 -16.87
CA LEU A 331 1.06 0.85 -16.62
C LEU A 331 1.90 1.63 -17.64
N ARG A 332 1.63 1.45 -18.94
CA ARG A 332 2.37 2.12 -20.03
C ARG A 332 2.14 3.64 -20.06
N PHE A 333 0.98 4.11 -19.61
CA PHE A 333 0.69 5.53 -19.53
C PHE A 333 1.39 6.19 -18.32
N TYR A 334 1.31 5.57 -17.15
CA TYR A 334 1.75 6.15 -15.90
C TYR A 334 3.25 5.94 -15.62
N GLU A 335 3.86 4.82 -16.01
CA GLU A 335 5.28 4.56 -15.77
C GLU A 335 6.21 5.67 -16.30
N PRO A 336 6.03 6.19 -17.54
CA PRO A 336 6.88 7.26 -18.04
C PRO A 336 6.76 8.58 -17.25
N ARG A 337 5.66 8.75 -16.51
CA ARG A 337 5.35 9.92 -15.67
C ARG A 337 5.77 9.72 -14.21
N THR A 338 6.14 8.51 -13.82
CA THR A 338 6.56 8.16 -12.47
C THR A 338 8.07 8.29 -12.34
N ILE A 339 8.53 9.10 -11.38
CA ILE A 339 9.96 9.29 -11.10
C ILE A 339 10.51 8.36 -10.03
N HIS A 340 9.65 7.54 -9.42
CA HIS A 340 10.00 6.54 -8.42
C HIS A 340 10.78 7.11 -7.23
N ASP A 341 10.38 8.29 -6.75
CA ASP A 341 11.00 8.98 -5.61
C ASP A 341 10.65 8.36 -4.25
N SER A 342 9.89 7.27 -4.28
CA SER A 342 9.61 6.42 -3.13
C SER A 342 10.01 4.98 -3.42
N SER A 343 10.57 4.35 -2.40
CA SER A 343 11.00 2.95 -2.43
C SER A 343 9.85 1.96 -2.68
N LEU A 344 8.60 2.40 -2.50
CA LEU A 344 7.39 1.60 -2.71
C LEU A 344 7.03 1.49 -4.21
N SER A 345 7.56 2.38 -5.06
CA SER A 345 7.04 2.57 -6.41
C SER A 345 7.39 1.43 -7.37
N LYS A 346 8.68 1.10 -7.48
CA LYS A 346 9.17 0.16 -8.50
C LYS A 346 8.58 -1.23 -8.33
N SER A 347 8.49 -1.72 -7.11
CA SER A 347 7.96 -3.07 -6.82
C SER A 347 6.52 -3.26 -7.29
N ILE A 348 5.65 -2.26 -7.09
CA ILE A 348 4.27 -2.30 -7.56
C ILE A 348 4.20 -2.28 -9.09
N HIS A 349 4.99 -1.41 -9.75
CA HIS A 349 5.10 -1.42 -11.20
C HIS A 349 5.59 -2.77 -11.71
N GLY A 350 6.56 -3.39 -11.03
CA GLY A 350 7.09 -4.71 -11.36
C GLY A 350 6.06 -5.83 -11.24
N ILE A 351 5.27 -5.84 -10.16
CA ILE A 351 4.18 -6.81 -9.97
C ILE A 351 3.12 -6.67 -11.07
N VAL A 352 2.67 -5.44 -11.34
CA VAL A 352 1.65 -5.19 -12.37
C VAL A 352 2.19 -5.53 -13.76
N ALA A 353 3.45 -5.20 -14.07
CA ALA A 353 4.12 -5.60 -15.31
C ALA A 353 4.12 -7.12 -15.49
N ALA A 354 4.55 -7.87 -14.45
CA ALA A 354 4.55 -9.33 -14.48
C ALA A 354 3.15 -9.92 -14.73
N ARG A 355 2.13 -9.42 -14.03
CA ARG A 355 0.72 -9.84 -14.21
C ARG A 355 0.18 -9.52 -15.61
N CYS A 356 0.69 -8.48 -16.26
CA CYS A 356 0.33 -8.10 -17.63
C CYS A 356 1.17 -8.83 -18.70
N GLY A 357 2.10 -9.70 -18.32
CA GLY A 357 2.98 -10.43 -19.24
C GLY A 357 4.24 -9.69 -19.66
N GLU A 358 4.50 -8.48 -19.13
CA GLU A 358 5.73 -7.69 -19.34
C GLU A 358 6.82 -8.14 -18.36
N THR A 359 7.18 -9.44 -18.38
CA THR A 359 8.02 -10.06 -17.34
C THR A 359 9.45 -9.54 -17.30
N GLU A 360 10.03 -9.13 -18.44
CA GLU A 360 11.35 -8.50 -18.50
C GLU A 360 11.37 -7.16 -17.75
N GLN A 361 10.41 -6.28 -18.06
CA GLN A 361 10.25 -5.02 -17.35
C GLN A 361 9.92 -5.26 -15.87
N GLY A 362 9.07 -6.24 -15.58
CA GLY A 362 8.75 -6.66 -14.22
C GLY A 362 9.98 -7.06 -13.42
N TYR A 363 10.88 -7.85 -14.03
CA TYR A 363 12.14 -8.25 -13.43
C TYR A 363 13.09 -7.09 -13.20
N GLN A 364 13.23 -6.16 -14.16
CA GLN A 364 14.05 -4.98 -13.96
C GLN A 364 13.57 -4.14 -12.77
N PHE A 365 12.27 -3.91 -12.65
CA PHE A 365 11.72 -3.18 -11.51
C PHE A 365 11.93 -3.91 -10.18
N TRP A 366 11.76 -5.24 -10.17
CA TRP A 366 12.00 -6.06 -8.99
C TRP A 366 13.47 -6.02 -8.57
N ARG A 367 14.40 -6.12 -9.52
CA ARG A 367 15.85 -5.98 -9.30
C ARG A 367 16.19 -4.61 -8.74
N ASP A 368 15.73 -3.54 -9.37
CA ASP A 368 15.95 -2.19 -8.89
C ASP A 368 15.43 -1.99 -7.46
N GLY A 369 14.27 -2.56 -7.14
CA GLY A 369 13.70 -2.54 -5.79
C GLY A 369 14.56 -3.30 -4.78
N SER A 370 15.13 -4.45 -5.16
CA SER A 370 16.00 -5.22 -4.27
C SER A 370 17.35 -4.54 -4.01
N GLN A 371 17.83 -3.73 -4.95
CA GLN A 371 19.07 -2.98 -4.83
C GLN A 371 18.95 -1.69 -3.99
N ILE A 372 17.76 -1.33 -3.50
CA ILE A 372 17.60 -0.11 -2.68
C ILE A 372 18.50 -0.17 -1.43
N ASP A 373 18.42 -1.25 -0.65
CA ASP A 373 19.21 -1.42 0.57
C ASP A 373 20.41 -2.36 0.40
N LEU A 374 20.43 -3.18 -0.67
CA LEU A 374 21.51 -4.13 -0.97
C LEU A 374 22.50 -3.65 -2.03
N GLY A 375 22.18 -2.59 -2.77
CA GLY A 375 22.96 -2.13 -3.90
C GLY A 375 24.18 -1.31 -3.52
N ASP A 376 24.78 -0.71 -4.54
CA ASP A 376 26.10 -0.05 -4.44
C ASP A 376 26.08 1.29 -3.68
N ASN A 377 24.90 1.81 -3.31
CA ASN A 377 24.80 3.07 -2.56
C ASN A 377 24.81 2.79 -1.05
N PRO A 378 25.94 2.95 -0.34
CA PRO A 378 26.04 2.63 1.09
C PRO A 378 25.20 3.58 1.97
N HIS A 379 24.76 4.72 1.44
CA HIS A 379 24.00 5.73 2.18
C HIS A 379 22.48 5.63 1.99
N SER A 380 22.00 4.66 1.20
CA SER A 380 20.56 4.53 0.93
C SER A 380 19.76 4.26 2.21
N CYS A 381 20.34 3.54 3.18
CA CYS A 381 19.69 3.11 4.40
C CYS A 381 20.27 3.72 5.68
N ASP A 382 20.96 4.88 5.59
CA ASP A 382 21.53 5.58 6.76
C ASP A 382 20.46 5.91 7.82
N ASP A 383 19.24 6.24 7.38
CA ASP A 383 18.08 6.50 8.25
C ASP A 383 17.31 5.23 8.66
N GLY A 384 17.79 4.06 8.24
CA GLY A 384 17.17 2.74 8.41
C GLY A 384 16.68 2.12 7.09
N ILE A 385 16.45 0.81 7.13
CA ILE A 385 15.99 0.00 5.99
C ILE A 385 14.67 0.52 5.42
N HIS A 386 14.39 0.25 4.15
CA HIS A 386 13.08 0.52 3.57
C HIS A 386 12.15 -0.67 3.79
N ALA A 387 11.38 -0.66 4.89
CA ALA A 387 10.57 -1.80 5.29
C ALA A 387 9.58 -2.22 4.19
N ALA A 388 8.78 -1.29 3.66
CA ALA A 388 7.82 -1.59 2.60
C ALA A 388 8.50 -2.15 1.33
N ALA A 389 9.63 -1.58 0.92
CA ALA A 389 10.39 -2.09 -0.23
C ALA A 389 10.92 -3.50 0.01
N THR A 390 11.40 -3.77 1.23
CA THR A 390 11.82 -5.11 1.68
C THR A 390 10.68 -6.11 1.57
N GLY A 391 9.49 -5.78 2.06
CA GLY A 391 8.29 -6.60 1.87
C GLY A 391 7.95 -6.81 0.41
N ALA A 392 8.11 -5.77 -0.41
CA ALA A 392 7.79 -5.81 -1.82
C ALA A 392 8.74 -6.67 -2.67
N ILE A 393 9.96 -6.95 -2.21
CA ILE A 393 10.84 -7.96 -2.82
C ILE A 393 10.17 -9.34 -2.76
N TRP A 394 9.60 -9.70 -1.61
CA TRP A 394 8.85 -10.95 -1.45
C TRP A 394 7.55 -10.92 -2.27
N LEU A 395 6.82 -9.81 -2.26
CA LEU A 395 5.58 -9.67 -3.04
C LEU A 395 5.83 -9.80 -4.55
N GLY A 396 6.92 -9.23 -5.07
CA GLY A 396 7.28 -9.37 -6.48
C GLY A 396 7.49 -10.83 -6.90
N ALA A 397 8.17 -11.61 -6.06
CA ALA A 397 8.36 -13.04 -6.32
C ALA A 397 7.05 -13.82 -6.23
N ILE A 398 6.24 -13.57 -5.20
CA ILE A 398 5.06 -14.39 -4.89
C ILE A 398 3.81 -13.94 -5.65
N GLN A 399 3.47 -12.66 -5.60
CA GLN A 399 2.26 -12.11 -6.21
C GLN A 399 2.48 -11.52 -7.62
N GLY A 400 3.74 -11.32 -8.02
CA GLY A 400 4.14 -11.00 -9.39
C GLY A 400 4.46 -12.27 -10.17
N PHE A 401 5.68 -12.78 -10.07
CA PHE A 401 6.17 -13.86 -10.94
C PHE A 401 5.56 -15.23 -10.67
N ALA A 402 5.35 -15.63 -9.42
CA ALA A 402 4.63 -16.87 -9.12
C ALA A 402 3.11 -16.74 -9.30
N GLY A 403 2.60 -15.50 -9.45
CA GLY A 403 1.19 -15.21 -9.71
C GLY A 403 0.23 -15.67 -8.61
N VAL A 404 0.69 -15.74 -7.36
CA VAL A 404 -0.12 -16.16 -6.22
C VAL A 404 -1.10 -15.05 -5.84
N SER A 405 -2.39 -15.37 -5.81
CA SER A 405 -3.43 -14.49 -5.26
C SER A 405 -4.50 -15.30 -4.53
N VAL A 406 -5.19 -14.66 -3.58
CA VAL A 406 -6.36 -15.24 -2.92
C VAL A 406 -7.56 -14.40 -3.29
N ARG A 407 -8.57 -15.00 -3.92
CA ARG A 407 -9.78 -14.31 -4.38
C ARG A 407 -10.99 -15.12 -3.93
N HIS A 408 -11.93 -14.47 -3.24
CA HIS A 408 -13.15 -15.11 -2.75
C HIS A 408 -12.93 -16.41 -1.93
N GLY A 409 -11.81 -16.51 -1.21
CA GLY A 409 -11.46 -17.71 -0.44
C GLY A 409 -10.74 -18.81 -1.23
N GLU A 410 -10.47 -18.59 -2.52
CA GLU A 410 -9.77 -19.53 -3.39
C GLU A 410 -8.35 -19.05 -3.71
N LEU A 411 -7.41 -20.00 -3.78
CA LEU A 411 -6.02 -19.74 -4.16
C LEU A 411 -5.90 -19.84 -5.68
N HIS A 412 -5.44 -18.76 -6.31
CA HIS A 412 -5.15 -18.70 -7.73
C HIS A 412 -3.64 -18.62 -7.97
N LEU A 413 -3.18 -19.29 -9.03
CA LEU A 413 -1.80 -19.33 -9.47
C LEU A 413 -1.75 -18.99 -10.96
N GLU A 414 -1.10 -17.89 -11.31
CA GLU A 414 -0.90 -17.44 -12.69
C GLU A 414 0.61 -17.15 -12.92
N PRO A 415 1.48 -18.18 -12.95
CA PRO A 415 2.92 -17.96 -12.99
C PRO A 415 3.37 -17.30 -14.30
N ALA A 416 4.18 -16.26 -14.17
CA ALA A 416 4.82 -15.52 -15.25
C ALA A 416 6.29 -15.27 -14.87
N LEU A 417 7.12 -16.31 -14.94
CA LEU A 417 8.54 -16.22 -14.55
C LEU A 417 9.35 -15.39 -15.56
N PRO A 418 10.31 -14.58 -15.10
CA PRO A 418 11.26 -13.91 -15.99
C PRO A 418 12.27 -14.91 -16.54
N GLU A 419 12.90 -14.60 -17.68
CA GLU A 419 13.89 -15.49 -18.33
C GLU A 419 15.05 -15.87 -17.40
N ASN A 420 15.39 -14.97 -16.47
CA ASN A 420 16.44 -15.20 -15.48
C ASN A 420 16.12 -16.35 -14.52
N TRP A 421 14.85 -16.68 -14.29
CA TRP A 421 14.40 -17.69 -13.32
C TRP A 421 13.96 -18.97 -14.03
N GLN A 422 14.75 -20.03 -13.91
CA GLN A 422 14.43 -21.35 -14.47
C GLN A 422 13.33 -22.07 -13.67
N ASN A 423 13.26 -21.78 -12.37
CA ASN A 423 12.24 -22.32 -11.47
C ASN A 423 12.07 -21.38 -10.27
N ALA A 424 10.85 -21.22 -9.77
CA ALA A 424 10.56 -20.61 -8.49
C ALA A 424 9.75 -21.61 -7.63
N GLY A 425 10.32 -22.00 -6.50
CA GLY A 425 9.71 -22.91 -5.54
C GLY A 425 9.50 -22.21 -4.21
N VAL A 426 8.27 -22.20 -3.72
CA VAL A 426 7.97 -21.72 -2.37
C VAL A 426 7.90 -22.95 -1.45
N SER A 427 8.79 -23.03 -0.46
CA SER A 427 8.58 -23.96 0.67
C SER A 427 7.55 -23.37 1.64
N ALA A 428 6.41 -22.88 1.15
CA ALA A 428 5.35 -22.41 2.00
C ALA A 428 4.50 -23.62 2.36
N ALA A 429 4.42 -23.91 3.66
CA ALA A 429 3.16 -24.38 4.19
C ALA A 429 2.17 -23.22 3.98
N LEU A 430 1.56 -23.13 2.80
CA LEU A 430 0.39 -22.27 2.59
C LEU A 430 -0.63 -22.76 3.63
N ALA A 431 -0.70 -22.03 4.74
CA ALA A 431 -1.51 -22.43 5.88
C ALA A 431 -2.97 -22.47 5.40
N ARG A 432 -3.56 -23.66 5.43
CA ARG A 432 -5.01 -23.83 5.44
C ARG A 432 -5.50 -23.84 6.88
#